data_AF-A0A2D5WLV6-F1
#
_entry.id   AF-A0A2D5WLV6-F1
#
_cell.length_a   1.000
_cell.length_b   1.000
_cell.length_c   1.000
_cell.angle_alpha   90.00
_cell.angle_beta   90.00
_cell.angle_gamma   90.00
#
_symmetry.space_group_name_H-M   'P 1'
#
loop_
_entity.id
_entity.type
_entity.pdbx_description
1 polymer ?
#
loop_
_entity_poly.entity_id
_entity_poly.type
_entity_poly.pdbx_seq_one_letter_code
_entity_poly.pdbx_strand_id
1 'polypeptide(L)'
;MLKNKWFYAGIFLLLFPLFLLFNLNENTSNIDNASTNLENVSNAEMEKVIELNPDIFPMRIALANRYFEEFNYSNALPHFMYVAQNVEDLELKSLALSQIGWMVHDSGDTPTSLNYIEEALAISPDSLLAKTYYGIILIQQEETRNEGYEILTLLKTNPVLSKEDLGIIEEILEIYEN
;
A
#
# COMPACT_ATOMS: atom_id res chain seq x y z
N MET A 1 -31.84 -5.04 15.53
CA MET A 1 -31.41 -6.37 15.03
C MET A 1 -30.43 -6.13 13.88
N LEU A 2 -29.17 -5.74 14.12
CA LEU A 2 -28.03 -6.57 14.59
C LEU A 2 -27.75 -7.85 13.78
N LYS A 3 -28.08 -7.85 12.48
CA LYS A 3 -27.52 -8.82 11.53
C LYS A 3 -27.11 -8.07 10.27
N ASN A 4 -25.79 -8.08 10.00
CA ASN A 4 -25.12 -7.72 8.73
C ASN A 4 -23.99 -6.67 8.83
N LYS A 5 -23.65 -6.09 10.00
CA LYS A 5 -22.41 -5.29 10.11
C LYS A 5 -21.15 -6.13 9.82
N TRP A 6 -21.17 -7.42 10.16
CA TRP A 6 -20.07 -8.37 9.92
C TRP A 6 -19.95 -8.86 8.46
N PHE A 7 -20.98 -8.65 7.62
CA PHE A 7 -20.94 -9.06 6.21
C PHE A 7 -20.28 -8.00 5.33
N TYR A 8 -20.35 -6.72 5.74
CA TYR A 8 -19.67 -5.62 5.05
C TYR A 8 -18.18 -5.53 5.40
N ALA A 9 -17.77 -5.94 6.60
CA ALA A 9 -16.35 -6.01 6.97
C ALA A 9 -15.55 -6.94 6.03
N GLY A 10 -16.15 -8.04 5.56
CA GLY A 10 -15.51 -8.96 4.61
C GLY A 10 -15.55 -8.49 3.14
N ILE A 11 -16.47 -7.60 2.76
CA ILE A 11 -16.59 -7.09 1.38
C ILE A 11 -15.71 -5.85 1.17
N PHE A 12 -15.47 -5.05 2.22
CA PHE A 12 -14.62 -3.86 2.15
C PHE A 12 -13.11 -4.20 2.11
N LEU A 13 -12.71 -5.31 2.74
CA LEU A 13 -11.34 -5.84 2.71
C LEU A 13 -10.85 -6.21 1.29
N LEU A 14 -11.76 -6.62 0.40
CA LEU A 14 -11.40 -7.12 -0.94
C LEU A 14 -11.27 -6.03 -2.01
N LEU A 15 -11.62 -4.77 -1.74
CA LEU A 15 -11.53 -3.68 -2.72
C LEU A 15 -10.56 -2.56 -2.34
N PHE A 16 -10.11 -2.54 -1.09
CA PHE A 16 -9.26 -1.49 -0.57
C PHE A 16 -7.80 -1.46 -1.11
N PRO A 17 -7.14 -2.57 -1.49
CA PRO A 17 -5.76 -2.52 -1.97
C PRO A 17 -5.61 -1.71 -3.26
N LEU A 18 -6.61 -1.73 -4.15
CA LEU A 18 -6.57 -1.04 -5.45
C LEU A 18 -6.39 0.48 -5.35
N PHE A 19 -6.80 1.06 -4.22
CA PHE A 19 -7.13 2.48 -4.18
C PHE A 19 -5.97 3.37 -3.71
N LEU A 20 -5.13 2.87 -2.79
CA LEU A 20 -4.02 3.65 -2.23
C LEU A 20 -2.88 3.90 -3.21
N LEU A 21 -2.82 3.18 -4.34
CA LEU A 21 -1.76 3.33 -5.34
C LEU A 21 -2.09 4.37 -6.42
N PHE A 22 -3.37 4.57 -6.78
CA PHE A 22 -3.72 5.54 -7.83
C PHE A 22 -3.57 7.00 -7.37
N ASN A 23 -3.78 7.33 -6.08
CA ASN A 23 -3.71 8.71 -5.57
C ASN A 23 -2.39 9.09 -4.86
N LEU A 24 -1.52 8.14 -4.49
CA LEU A 24 -0.19 8.49 -3.97
C LEU A 24 0.81 8.89 -5.06
N ASN A 25 0.55 8.56 -6.33
CA ASN A 25 1.33 9.06 -7.46
C ASN A 25 1.25 10.59 -7.61
N GLU A 26 0.14 11.22 -7.22
CA GLU A 26 0.00 12.69 -7.22
C GLU A 26 0.82 13.35 -6.10
N ASN A 27 1.15 12.61 -5.03
CA ASN A 27 2.02 13.10 -3.95
C ASN A 27 3.51 12.88 -4.20
N THR A 28 3.87 12.10 -5.22
CA THR A 28 5.21 12.11 -5.81
C THR A 28 5.33 13.22 -6.86
N SER A 29 5.06 14.47 -6.46
CA SER A 29 5.20 15.68 -7.30
C SER A 29 6.66 15.96 -7.77
N ASN A 30 7.57 14.99 -7.62
CA ASN A 30 8.94 15.02 -8.14
C ASN A 30 9.28 13.89 -9.12
N ILE A 31 8.37 12.96 -9.44
CA ILE A 31 8.57 11.96 -10.52
C ILE A 31 8.01 12.46 -11.87
N ASP A 32 7.60 13.72 -11.97
CA ASP A 32 7.16 14.30 -13.26
C ASP A 32 8.30 14.53 -14.26
N ASN A 33 9.57 14.43 -13.85
CA ASN A 33 10.70 14.71 -14.73
C ASN A 33 11.12 13.51 -15.62
N ALA A 34 10.37 12.40 -15.61
CA ALA A 34 10.57 11.28 -16.53
C ALA A 34 9.31 10.40 -16.74
N SER A 35 8.09 10.95 -16.64
CA SER A 35 6.87 10.14 -16.80
C SER A 35 6.69 9.70 -18.27
N THR A 36 7.31 8.56 -18.59
CA THR A 36 6.97 7.82 -19.80
C THR A 36 5.57 7.27 -19.58
N ASN A 37 4.59 7.69 -20.38
CA ASN A 37 3.26 7.08 -20.33
C ASN A 37 3.39 5.58 -20.69
N LEU A 38 3.08 4.70 -19.74
CA LEU A 38 3.17 3.23 -19.87
C LEU A 38 1.80 2.57 -20.11
N GLU A 39 0.72 3.34 -20.25
CA GLU A 39 -0.66 2.83 -20.38
C GLU A 39 -0.81 1.85 -21.56
N ASN A 40 -0.09 2.12 -22.65
CA ASN A 40 -0.12 1.29 -23.87
C ASN A 40 0.98 0.22 -23.91
N VAL A 41 1.85 0.14 -22.90
CA VAL A 41 2.89 -0.88 -22.80
C VAL A 41 2.33 -2.07 -22.05
N SER A 42 2.41 -3.27 -22.64
CA SER A 42 1.92 -4.49 -21.99
C SER A 42 2.82 -4.92 -20.82
N ASN A 43 2.27 -5.63 -19.84
CA ASN A 43 3.06 -6.23 -18.75
C ASN A 43 4.22 -7.07 -19.30
N ALA A 44 3.98 -7.85 -20.36
CA ALA A 44 5.01 -8.68 -20.98
C ALA A 44 6.13 -7.88 -21.66
N GLU A 45 5.86 -6.67 -22.16
CA GLU A 45 6.90 -5.78 -22.68
C GLU A 45 7.70 -5.15 -21.55
N MET A 46 7.04 -4.72 -20.47
CA MET A 46 7.71 -4.21 -19.27
C MET A 46 8.63 -5.27 -18.65
N GLU A 47 8.16 -6.52 -18.54
CA GLU A 47 8.96 -7.66 -18.05
C GLU A 47 10.24 -7.83 -18.85
N LYS A 48 10.16 -7.82 -20.19
CA LYS A 48 11.34 -7.93 -21.06
C LYS A 48 12.33 -6.79 -20.84
N VAL A 49 11.84 -5.56 -20.64
CA VAL A 49 12.70 -4.40 -20.37
C VAL A 49 13.38 -4.53 -19.01
N ILE A 50 12.64 -4.99 -18.00
CA ILE A 50 13.14 -5.20 -16.63
C ILE A 50 14.14 -6.36 -16.59
N GLU A 51 13.92 -7.44 -17.35
CA GLU A 51 14.88 -8.55 -17.46
C GLU A 51 16.25 -8.06 -17.99
N LEU A 52 16.24 -7.13 -18.94
CA LEU A 52 17.44 -6.52 -19.49
C LEU A 52 18.04 -5.42 -18.60
N ASN A 53 17.22 -4.77 -17.78
CA ASN A 53 17.60 -3.63 -16.96
C ASN A 53 16.91 -3.71 -15.59
N PRO A 54 17.43 -4.55 -14.68
CA PRO A 54 16.69 -4.93 -13.48
C PRO A 54 16.55 -3.79 -12.47
N ASP A 55 17.43 -2.78 -12.52
CA ASP A 55 17.43 -1.61 -11.62
C ASP A 55 16.64 -0.41 -12.16
N ILE A 56 15.82 -0.58 -13.21
CA ILE A 56 14.84 0.46 -13.60
C ILE A 56 13.67 0.42 -12.59
N PHE A 57 13.96 0.85 -11.37
CA PHE A 57 13.04 0.77 -10.23
C PHE A 57 11.68 1.43 -10.49
N PRO A 58 11.58 2.61 -11.13
CA PRO A 58 10.28 3.21 -11.44
C PRO A 58 9.40 2.31 -12.32
N MET A 59 9.97 1.70 -13.37
CA MET A 59 9.23 0.78 -14.25
C MET A 59 8.88 -0.51 -13.52
N ARG A 60 9.81 -1.05 -12.73
CA ARG A 60 9.58 -2.25 -11.91
C ARG A 60 8.45 -2.04 -10.91
N ILE A 61 8.41 -0.89 -10.22
CA ILE A 61 7.34 -0.52 -9.30
C ILE A 61 6.02 -0.35 -10.06
N ALA A 62 6.03 0.32 -11.21
CA ALA A 62 4.82 0.47 -12.03
C ALA A 62 4.24 -0.89 -12.47
N LEU A 63 5.09 -1.84 -12.87
CA LEU A 63 4.65 -3.21 -13.18
C LEU A 63 4.12 -3.94 -11.94
N ALA A 64 4.82 -3.82 -10.81
CA ALA A 64 4.42 -4.43 -9.55
C ALA A 64 3.05 -3.91 -9.08
N ASN A 65 2.80 -2.60 -9.18
CA ASN A 65 1.52 -1.97 -8.87
C ASN A 65 0.39 -2.51 -9.76
N ARG A 66 0.62 -2.65 -11.08
CA ARG A 66 -0.38 -3.25 -11.99
C ARG A 66 -0.74 -4.68 -11.57
N TYR A 67 0.25 -5.50 -11.26
CA TYR A 67 -0.01 -6.85 -10.76
C TYR A 67 -0.72 -6.85 -9.41
N PHE A 68 -0.36 -5.94 -8.51
CA PHE A 68 -0.98 -5.80 -7.20
C PHE A 68 -2.46 -5.38 -7.30
N GLU A 69 -2.78 -4.42 -8.16
CA GLU A 69 -4.15 -4.00 -8.49
C GLU A 69 -4.96 -5.16 -9.10
N GLU A 70 -4.32 -6.04 -9.88
CA GLU A 70 -4.97 -7.25 -10.39
C GLU A 70 -5.08 -8.39 -9.34
N PHE A 71 -4.71 -8.14 -8.07
CA PHE A 71 -4.56 -9.14 -7.00
C PHE A 71 -3.61 -10.29 -7.36
N ASN A 72 -2.74 -10.08 -8.35
CA ASN A 72 -1.75 -11.03 -8.81
C ASN A 72 -0.47 -10.91 -7.99
N TYR A 73 -0.56 -11.22 -6.69
CA TYR A 73 0.57 -11.12 -5.77
C TYR A 73 1.73 -12.04 -6.13
N SER A 74 1.46 -13.16 -6.80
CA SER A 74 2.49 -14.07 -7.31
C SER A 74 3.48 -13.36 -8.23
N ASN A 75 3.00 -12.42 -9.06
CA ASN A 75 3.84 -11.61 -9.93
C ASN A 75 4.28 -10.29 -9.27
N ALA A 76 3.44 -9.66 -8.45
CA ALA A 76 3.80 -8.38 -7.80
C ALA A 76 4.95 -8.53 -6.78
N LEU A 77 4.89 -9.56 -5.94
CA LEU A 77 5.80 -9.74 -4.80
C LEU A 77 7.28 -9.83 -5.21
N PRO A 78 7.68 -10.62 -6.23
CA PRO A 78 9.07 -10.65 -6.69
C PRO A 78 9.62 -9.28 -7.10
N HIS A 79 8.80 -8.43 -7.71
CA HIS A 79 9.24 -7.08 -8.10
C HIS A 79 9.44 -6.17 -6.90
N PHE A 80 8.50 -6.13 -5.96
CA PHE A 80 8.67 -5.33 -4.74
C PHE A 80 9.83 -5.83 -3.86
N MET A 81 10.00 -7.15 -3.73
CA MET A 81 11.17 -7.71 -3.02
C MET A 81 12.49 -7.27 -3.66
N TYR A 82 12.56 -7.28 -4.99
CA TYR A 82 13.75 -6.81 -5.69
C TYR A 82 14.02 -5.32 -5.40
N VAL A 83 12.99 -4.47 -5.45
CA VAL A 83 13.13 -3.05 -5.10
C VAL A 83 13.63 -2.90 -3.66
N ALA A 84 12.97 -3.52 -2.68
CA ALA A 84 13.33 -3.40 -1.27
C ALA A 84 14.78 -3.83 -0.95
N GLN A 85 15.32 -4.78 -1.72
CA GLN A 85 16.68 -5.30 -1.53
C GLN A 85 17.76 -4.47 -2.23
N ASN A 86 17.46 -3.84 -3.37
CA ASN A 86 18.49 -3.29 -4.26
C ASN A 86 18.41 -1.76 -4.42
N VAL A 87 17.29 -1.13 -4.05
CA VAL A 87 17.17 0.33 -4.17
C VAL A 87 17.90 1.04 -3.02
N GLU A 88 18.67 2.08 -3.34
CA GLU A 88 19.29 2.96 -2.35
C GLU A 88 18.33 4.05 -1.85
N ASP A 89 17.36 4.42 -2.70
CA ASP A 89 16.34 5.40 -2.37
C ASP A 89 15.43 4.91 -1.24
N LEU A 90 15.45 5.63 -0.12
CA LEU A 90 14.74 5.24 1.10
C LEU A 90 13.23 5.35 0.97
N GLU A 91 12.72 6.27 0.15
CA GLU A 91 11.28 6.42 -0.08
C GLU A 91 10.76 5.24 -0.91
N LEU A 92 11.46 4.88 -1.99
CA LEU A 92 11.11 3.71 -2.80
C LEU A 92 11.24 2.40 -2.00
N LYS A 93 12.24 2.31 -1.12
CA LYS A 93 12.39 1.15 -0.22
C LYS A 93 11.23 1.05 0.77
N SER A 94 10.85 2.17 1.41
CA SER A 94 9.70 2.21 2.32
C SER A 94 8.40 1.84 1.61
N LEU A 95 8.19 2.34 0.37
CA LEU A 95 7.04 1.97 -0.46
C LEU A 95 7.01 0.46 -0.73
N ALA A 96 8.13 -0.12 -1.19
CA ALA A 96 8.20 -1.54 -1.50
C ALA A 96 7.95 -2.42 -0.28
N LEU A 97 8.53 -2.08 0.88
CA LEU A 97 8.29 -2.78 2.15
C LEU A 97 6.83 -2.68 2.60
N SER A 98 6.21 -1.50 2.45
CA SER A 98 4.78 -1.31 2.75
C SER A 98 3.89 -2.21 1.90
N GLN A 99 4.19 -2.30 0.59
CA GLN A 99 3.44 -3.17 -0.33
C GLN A 99 3.62 -4.65 -0.03
N ILE A 100 4.86 -5.07 0.29
CA ILE A 100 5.13 -6.44 0.76
C ILE A 100 4.32 -6.72 2.02
N GLY A 101 4.35 -5.81 2.99
CA GLY A 101 3.57 -5.91 4.22
C GLY A 101 2.09 -6.13 3.95
N TRP A 102 1.49 -5.32 3.07
CA TRP A 102 0.07 -5.48 2.72
C TRP A 102 -0.24 -6.84 2.08
N MET A 103 0.52 -7.26 1.07
CA MET A 103 0.32 -8.58 0.43
C MET A 103 0.46 -9.74 1.43
N VAL A 104 1.42 -9.63 2.35
CA VAL A 104 1.64 -10.64 3.40
C VAL A 104 0.46 -10.68 4.39
N HIS A 105 -0.10 -9.52 4.76
CA HIS A 105 -1.30 -9.45 5.59
C HIS A 105 -2.50 -10.09 4.89
N ASP A 106 -2.73 -9.74 3.62
CA ASP A 106 -3.85 -10.28 2.83
C ASP A 106 -3.70 -11.80 2.59
N SER A 107 -2.47 -12.32 2.60
CA SER A 107 -2.20 -13.77 2.58
C SER A 107 -2.43 -14.48 3.93
N GLY A 108 -2.69 -13.73 5.00
CA GLY A 108 -3.04 -14.24 6.33
C GLY A 108 -1.90 -14.24 7.36
N ASP A 109 -0.70 -13.76 7.03
CA ASP A 109 0.43 -13.69 7.97
C ASP A 109 0.62 -12.27 8.51
N THR A 110 -0.33 -11.83 9.33
CA THR A 110 -0.31 -10.50 9.96
C THR A 110 0.97 -10.22 10.77
N PRO A 111 1.52 -11.14 11.58
CA PRO A 111 2.77 -10.88 12.29
C PRO A 111 3.94 -10.55 11.36
N THR A 112 4.11 -11.31 10.27
CA THR A 112 5.17 -11.02 9.29
C THR A 112 4.90 -9.72 8.54
N SER A 113 3.64 -9.43 8.22
CA SER A 113 3.23 -8.16 7.62
C SER A 113 3.65 -6.96 8.47
N LEU A 114 3.36 -7.00 9.77
CA LEU A 114 3.68 -5.90 10.68
C LEU A 114 5.19 -5.66 10.75
N ASN A 115 6.03 -6.71 10.72
CA ASN A 115 7.49 -6.55 10.65
C ASN A 115 7.93 -5.73 9.41
N TYR A 116 7.35 -6.00 8.24
CA TYR A 116 7.67 -5.25 7.01
C TYR A 116 7.20 -3.80 7.09
N ILE A 117 6.01 -3.56 7.64
CA ILE A 117 5.45 -2.21 7.77
C ILE A 117 6.23 -1.40 8.81
N GLU A 118 6.62 -2.01 9.92
CA GLU A 118 7.46 -1.38 10.94
C GLU A 118 8.86 -1.06 10.39
N GLU A 119 9.45 -1.93 9.56
CA GLU A 119 10.69 -1.61 8.84
C GLU A 119 10.49 -0.42 7.87
N ALA A 120 9.37 -0.40 7.14
CA ALA A 120 9.03 0.71 6.25
C ALA A 120 8.92 2.05 7.01
N LEU A 121 8.30 2.04 8.19
CA LEU A 121 8.15 3.18 9.09
C LEU A 121 9.47 3.58 9.77
N ALA A 122 10.36 2.62 10.06
CA ALA A 122 11.68 2.92 10.58
C ALA A 122 12.55 3.66 9.55
N ILE A 123 12.39 3.35 8.26
CA ILE A 123 13.08 3.99 7.15
C ILE A 123 12.47 5.35 6.81
N SER A 124 11.14 5.41 6.70
CA SER A 124 10.40 6.64 6.43
C SER A 124 9.26 6.80 7.43
N PRO A 125 9.54 7.44 8.59
CA PRO A 125 8.54 7.64 9.64
C PRO A 125 7.34 8.48 9.20
N ASP A 126 7.42 9.17 8.06
CA ASP A 126 6.35 10.00 7.51
C ASP A 126 5.64 9.36 6.30
N SER A 127 5.97 8.12 5.97
CA SER A 127 5.29 7.36 4.91
C SER A 127 3.79 7.23 5.21
N LEU A 128 2.98 7.97 4.44
CA LEU A 128 1.52 7.91 4.54
C LEU A 128 0.98 6.53 4.22
N LEU A 129 1.58 5.85 3.25
CA LEU A 129 1.22 4.49 2.88
C LEU A 129 1.45 3.52 4.05
N ALA A 130 2.66 3.53 4.62
CA ALA A 130 3.01 2.65 5.73
C ALA A 130 2.14 2.91 6.96
N LYS A 131 1.92 4.19 7.32
CA LYS A 131 1.03 4.57 8.43
C LYS A 131 -0.41 4.11 8.19
N THR A 132 -0.91 4.26 6.97
CA THR A 132 -2.27 3.82 6.60
C THR A 132 -2.40 2.31 6.74
N TYR A 133 -1.49 1.53 6.15
CA TYR A 133 -1.51 0.07 6.29
C TYR A 133 -1.35 -0.38 7.73
N TYR A 134 -0.46 0.25 8.51
CA TYR A 134 -0.30 -0.04 9.93
C TYR A 134 -1.60 0.20 10.69
N GLY A 135 -2.18 1.40 10.56
CA GLY A 135 -3.43 1.75 11.23
C GLY A 135 -4.58 0.81 10.88
N ILE A 136 -4.68 0.40 9.62
CA ILE A 136 -5.71 -0.53 9.14
C ILE A 136 -5.51 -1.94 9.68
N ILE A 137 -4.27 -2.44 9.74
CA ILE A 137 -4.01 -3.77 10.28
C ILE A 137 -4.25 -3.80 11.79
N LEU A 138 -3.87 -2.73 12.50
CA LEU A 138 -4.05 -2.63 13.94
C LEU A 138 -5.52 -2.45 14.34
N ILE A 139 -6.30 -1.66 13.60
CA ILE A 139 -7.72 -1.41 13.94
C ILE A 139 -8.59 -2.67 13.83
N GLN A 140 -8.19 -3.60 12.96
CA GLN A 140 -8.89 -4.88 12.75
C GLN A 140 -8.69 -5.89 13.89
N GLN A 141 -7.60 -5.76 14.65
CA GLN A 141 -7.29 -6.65 15.78
C GLN A 141 -7.85 -6.05 17.08
N GLU A 142 -8.44 -6.88 17.94
CA GLU A 142 -9.10 -6.41 19.15
C GLU A 142 -8.11 -5.75 20.12
N GLU A 143 -6.93 -6.34 20.26
CA GLU A 143 -5.89 -5.93 21.20
C GLU A 143 -5.24 -4.60 20.82
N THR A 144 -5.12 -4.31 19.52
CA THR A 144 -4.46 -3.11 18.98
C THR A 144 -5.45 -2.11 18.37
N ARG A 145 -6.76 -2.33 18.55
CA ARG A 145 -7.79 -1.54 17.87
C ARG A 145 -7.65 -0.04 18.11
N ASN A 146 -7.47 0.32 19.37
CA ASN A 146 -7.37 1.72 19.79
C ASN A 146 -6.16 2.42 19.16
N GLU A 147 -5.03 1.72 19.06
CA GLU A 147 -3.82 2.24 18.41
C GLU A 147 -4.07 2.48 16.91
N GLY A 148 -4.68 1.51 16.22
CA GLY A 148 -5.08 1.68 14.82
C GLY A 148 -6.04 2.85 14.61
N TYR A 149 -7.01 3.02 15.51
CA TYR A 149 -7.95 4.15 15.50
C TYR A 149 -7.23 5.50 15.68
N GLU A 150 -6.28 5.60 16.62
CA GLU A 150 -5.50 6.81 16.86
C GLU A 150 -4.66 7.19 15.62
N ILE A 151 -3.96 6.22 15.03
CA ILE A 151 -3.15 6.43 13.82
C ILE A 151 -4.00 6.96 12.67
N LEU A 152 -5.13 6.30 12.39
CA LEU A 152 -6.03 6.69 11.30
C LEU A 152 -6.68 8.05 11.55
N THR A 153 -7.04 8.36 12.80
CA THR A 153 -7.56 9.68 13.18
C THR A 153 -6.53 10.79 12.97
N LEU A 154 -5.27 10.54 13.28
CA LEU A 154 -4.18 11.50 13.02
C LEU A 154 -4.01 11.73 11.52
N LEU A 155 -4.04 10.66 10.72
CA LEU A 155 -3.93 10.76 9.25
C LEU A 155 -5.02 11.64 8.64
N LYS A 156 -6.26 11.63 9.17
CA LYS A 156 -7.33 12.53 8.70
C LYS A 156 -6.98 14.02 8.72
N THR A 157 -6.08 14.41 9.63
CA THR A 157 -5.67 15.82 9.77
C THR A 157 -4.56 16.22 8.80
N ASN A 158 -4.02 15.26 8.03
CA ASN A 158 -2.93 15.50 7.12
C ASN A 158 -3.41 16.22 5.84
N PRO A 159 -2.91 17.44 5.56
CA PRO A 159 -3.37 18.23 4.40
C PRO A 159 -2.93 17.65 3.04
N VAL A 160 -2.04 16.65 3.04
CA VAL A 160 -1.48 16.01 1.85
C VAL A 160 -2.39 14.88 1.33
N LEU A 161 -3.28 14.34 2.16
CA LEU A 161 -4.21 13.28 1.72
C LEU A 161 -5.28 13.84 0.78
N SER A 162 -5.59 13.06 -0.26
CA SER A 162 -6.68 13.39 -1.17
C SER A 162 -8.03 13.31 -0.44
N LYS A 163 -9.05 13.97 -1.00
CA LYS A 163 -10.42 13.86 -0.45
C LYS A 163 -10.95 12.43 -0.48
N GLU A 164 -10.51 11.66 -1.48
CA GLU A 164 -10.82 10.24 -1.63
C GLU A 164 -10.23 9.42 -0.49
N ASP A 165 -8.93 9.57 -0.23
CA ASP A 165 -8.23 8.84 0.84
C ASP A 165 -8.81 9.19 2.21
N LEU A 166 -9.13 10.46 2.43
CA LEU A 166 -9.81 10.92 3.64
C LEU A 166 -11.16 10.25 3.81
N GLY A 167 -11.98 10.19 2.76
CA GLY A 167 -13.29 9.56 2.78
C GLY A 167 -13.21 8.09 3.20
N ILE A 168 -12.20 7.35 2.72
CA ILE A 168 -12.07 5.95 3.12
C ILE A 168 -11.59 5.80 4.56
N ILE A 169 -10.63 6.62 5.00
CA ILE A 169 -10.22 6.60 6.41
C ILE A 169 -11.43 6.89 7.31
N GLU A 170 -12.32 7.78 6.91
CA GLU A 170 -13.58 8.06 7.60
C GLU A 170 -14.51 6.84 7.64
N GLU A 171 -14.74 6.19 6.49
CA GLU A 171 -15.56 4.96 6.43
C GLU A 171 -14.98 3.85 7.31
N ILE A 172 -13.66 3.65 7.32
CA ILE A 172 -13.00 2.67 8.18
C ILE A 172 -13.23 3.02 9.65
N LEU A 173 -13.00 4.28 10.04
CA LEU A 173 -13.20 4.71 11.43
C LEU A 173 -14.66 4.53 11.86
N GLU A 174 -15.65 4.81 10.99
CA GLU A 174 -17.07 4.60 11.29
C GLU A 174 -17.43 3.12 11.50
N ILE A 175 -16.76 2.19 10.79
CA ILE A 175 -16.98 0.75 10.97
C ILE A 175 -16.54 0.30 12.37
N TYR A 176 -15.43 0.86 12.85
CA TYR A 176 -14.80 0.51 14.12
C TYR A 176 -15.09 1.50 15.26
N GLU A 177 -15.94 2.50 15.01
CA GLU A 177 -16.53 3.37 16.02
C GLU A 177 -17.58 2.57 16.80
N ASN A 178 -17.34 2.45 18.11
CA ASN A 178 -18.09 1.64 19.09
C ASN A 178 -19.53 1.24 18.72
#